data_AF-A0A3B1B2F3-F1
#
_entry.id   AF-A0A3B1B2F3-F1
#
_cell.length_a   1.000
_cell.length_b   1.000
_cell.length_c   1.000
_cell.angle_alpha   90.00
_cell.angle_beta   90.00
_cell.angle_gamma   90.00
#
_symmetry.space_group_name_H-M   'P 1'
#
loop_
_entity.id
_entity.type
_entity.pdbx_description
1 polymer ?
#
loop_
_entity_poly.entity_id
_entity_poly.type
_entity_poly.pdbx_seq_one_letter_code
_entity_poly.pdbx_strand_id
1 'polypeptide(L)'
;MAKKLKHPASEGPYYHRDHKRPVTRREFLGQGFLAGSGLVLGSSSLLGLFANPNIAQAALASDMQVLQNRCGITATGAGKVPFICFDLAGGASIAGSNVLVGRRDGQLDFLSTAGYSKLGLPGDMIPSISQGNFINTDLGLAFHADSAFLRGIQARTSASTQANTNGAVIPARSANDTANNPHNPMYGIYKAGARGELLDLIGSRNSESGGNSVAPPSMIDVEARPTKVDRPGDVTGMVDTGNLVGQMSNADAVKVMESVTRISRKKLDRVSTGLATDAAIKDKIECAYVKSAGLVDRYGDPGTLDPTPAGDPDIARIFPDFDSAGNRDRSEFRKTASVMKLVINGYAGAGTIQMGGFDYHTGNRSVGEDRDFRAGQCMGACLEYAARRGQPLMLYVFSDGSLSSNGSTDNSVAGRGKGVWTGDNGSTAAAFFLVYSPNGRPALRATNGGSAVHQQIGYMDSSASVITSSSPAANNVNLLVEMIVLNYLALHGEQGNFASLFPNNGLGSDLDTYTAFNSII
;
A
#
# COMPACT_ATOMS: atom_id res chain seq x y z
N MET A 1 -32.14 -3.85 73.73
CA MET A 1 -33.37 -4.11 72.96
C MET A 1 -33.04 -4.10 71.47
N ALA A 2 -32.81 -5.27 70.86
CA ALA A 2 -32.61 -5.37 69.41
C ALA A 2 -33.98 -5.46 68.72
N LYS A 3 -34.26 -4.55 67.79
CA LYS A 3 -35.49 -4.54 66.99
C LYS A 3 -35.49 -5.77 66.07
N LYS A 4 -36.39 -6.74 66.30
CA LYS A 4 -36.68 -7.81 65.34
C LYS A 4 -37.21 -7.18 64.05
N LEU A 5 -36.44 -7.27 62.97
CA LEU A 5 -36.90 -6.92 61.63
C LEU A 5 -37.75 -8.08 61.10
N LYS A 6 -38.98 -7.77 60.70
CA LYS A 6 -39.93 -8.72 60.10
C LYS A 6 -39.36 -9.27 58.79
N HIS A 7 -39.38 -10.59 58.61
CA HIS A 7 -39.25 -11.20 57.30
C HIS A 7 -40.49 -10.85 56.47
N PRO A 8 -40.36 -10.24 55.28
CA PRO A 8 -41.45 -10.14 54.33
C PRO A 8 -41.78 -11.53 53.76
N ALA A 9 -43.08 -11.75 53.55
CA ALA A 9 -43.68 -13.00 53.10
C ALA A 9 -43.14 -13.45 51.72
N SER A 10 -43.09 -14.76 51.55
CA SER A 10 -42.47 -15.50 50.46
C SER A 10 -43.33 -15.55 49.20
N GLU A 11 -43.19 -14.61 48.25
CA GLU A 11 -43.54 -14.82 46.83
C GLU A 11 -42.67 -13.95 45.88
N GLY A 12 -41.35 -14.09 45.97
CA GLY A 12 -40.42 -13.46 45.03
C GLY A 12 -38.97 -13.89 45.23
N PRO A 13 -38.09 -13.77 44.22
CA PRO A 13 -36.69 -14.16 44.35
C PRO A 13 -35.99 -13.34 45.45
N TYR A 14 -35.27 -14.03 46.34
CA TYR A 14 -34.50 -13.40 47.42
C TYR A 14 -33.36 -12.56 46.82
N TYR A 15 -33.35 -11.26 47.10
CA TYR A 15 -32.22 -10.39 46.77
C TYR A 15 -31.24 -10.35 47.94
N HIS A 16 -29.98 -10.73 47.69
CA HIS A 16 -28.88 -10.52 48.63
C HIS A 16 -28.73 -9.01 48.90
N ARG A 17 -28.47 -8.60 50.16
CA ARG A 17 -28.42 -7.18 50.55
C ARG A 17 -27.41 -6.34 49.75
N ASP A 18 -26.39 -6.99 49.21
CA ASP A 18 -25.33 -6.37 48.40
C ASP A 18 -25.63 -6.32 46.89
N HIS A 19 -26.78 -6.85 46.44
CA HIS A 19 -27.21 -6.86 45.05
C HIS A 19 -28.38 -5.90 44.82
N LYS A 20 -28.19 -4.62 45.14
CA LYS A 20 -29.16 -3.58 44.79
C LYS A 20 -29.26 -3.43 43.27
N ARG A 21 -30.46 -3.22 42.74
CA ARG A 21 -30.64 -2.86 41.33
C ARG A 21 -29.88 -1.55 41.06
N PRO A 22 -29.07 -1.47 39.99
CA PRO A 22 -28.34 -0.25 39.66
C PRO A 22 -29.34 0.86 39.33
N VAL A 23 -29.25 1.99 40.03
CA VAL A 23 -30.14 3.15 39.87
C VAL A 23 -29.43 4.33 39.23
N THR A 24 -28.10 4.25 39.10
CA THR A 24 -27.27 5.27 38.43
C THR A 24 -26.49 4.68 37.27
N ARG A 25 -26.14 5.52 36.29
CA ARG A 25 -25.31 5.15 35.12
C ARG A 25 -23.98 4.51 35.52
N ARG A 26 -23.38 4.98 36.63
CA ARG A 26 -22.10 4.46 37.17
C ARG A 26 -22.26 3.07 37.77
N GLU A 27 -23.37 2.79 38.44
CA GLU A 27 -23.68 1.46 38.98
C GLU A 27 -24.03 0.47 37.87
N PHE A 28 -24.70 0.93 36.80
CA PHE A 28 -24.96 0.13 35.62
C PHE A 28 -23.65 -0.28 34.91
N LEU A 29 -22.69 0.65 34.81
CA LEU A 29 -21.33 0.41 34.32
C LEU A 29 -20.55 -0.58 35.21
N GLY A 30 -20.62 -0.42 36.54
CA GLY A 30 -19.92 -1.28 37.50
C GLY A 30 -20.46 -2.71 37.60
N GLN A 31 -21.70 -2.95 37.16
CA GLN A 31 -22.32 -4.28 37.12
C GLN A 31 -21.99 -5.08 35.85
N GLY A 32 -21.06 -4.60 35.00
CA GLY A 32 -20.53 -5.37 33.87
C GLY A 32 -21.45 -5.52 32.66
N PHE A 33 -22.64 -4.88 32.64
CA PHE A 33 -23.57 -4.99 31.52
C PHE A 33 -23.07 -4.34 30.21
N LEU A 34 -22.07 -3.45 30.29
CA LEU A 34 -21.37 -2.89 29.12
C LEU A 34 -20.23 -3.78 28.60
N ALA A 35 -19.80 -4.79 29.36
CA ALA A 35 -18.80 -5.75 28.91
C ALA A 35 -19.31 -6.63 27.74
N GLY A 36 -20.63 -6.79 27.61
CA GLY A 36 -21.24 -7.53 26.49
C GLY A 36 -21.36 -6.74 25.19
N SER A 37 -21.64 -5.43 25.26
CA SER A 37 -21.74 -4.56 24.07
C SER A 37 -20.38 -4.10 23.55
N GLY A 38 -19.34 -4.06 24.40
CA GLY A 38 -17.96 -3.87 23.94
C GLY A 38 -17.42 -5.06 23.13
N LEU A 39 -17.98 -6.26 23.31
CA LEU A 39 -17.57 -7.47 22.60
C LEU A 39 -18.11 -7.56 21.16
N VAL A 40 -19.21 -6.84 20.86
CA VAL A 40 -19.89 -6.87 19.54
C VAL A 40 -19.29 -5.83 18.59
N LEU A 41 -18.67 -4.77 19.12
CA LEU A 41 -18.03 -3.72 18.31
C LEU A 41 -16.49 -3.81 18.28
N GLY A 42 -15.90 -4.79 18.97
CA GLY A 42 -14.45 -4.95 19.13
C GLY A 42 -13.86 -6.19 18.46
N SER A 43 -14.54 -6.79 17.47
CA SER A 43 -14.28 -8.16 17.00
C SER A 43 -13.02 -8.38 16.15
N SER A 44 -12.03 -7.47 16.15
CA SER A 44 -10.83 -7.67 15.32
C SER A 44 -9.48 -7.39 16.01
N SER A 45 -9.43 -6.78 17.19
CA SER A 45 -8.16 -6.45 17.85
C SER A 45 -8.08 -6.78 19.34
N LEU A 46 -9.21 -6.86 20.06
CA LEU A 46 -9.20 -7.13 21.51
C LEU A 46 -9.17 -8.63 21.89
N LEU A 47 -9.47 -9.52 20.94
CA LEU A 47 -9.49 -10.97 21.19
C LEU A 47 -8.23 -11.70 20.68
N GLY A 48 -7.35 -11.00 19.95
CA GLY A 48 -5.98 -11.46 19.65
C GLY A 48 -5.08 -11.55 20.90
N LEU A 49 -5.54 -11.01 22.03
CA LEU A 49 -4.80 -10.84 23.29
C LEU A 49 -4.47 -12.13 24.07
N PHE A 50 -4.89 -13.31 23.60
CA PHE A 50 -4.73 -14.57 24.35
C PHE A 50 -3.71 -15.55 23.77
N ALA A 51 -3.02 -15.19 22.69
CA ALA A 51 -2.10 -16.08 21.96
C ALA A 51 -0.66 -16.07 22.55
N ASN A 52 0.08 -17.17 22.38
CA ASN A 52 1.44 -17.40 22.91
C ASN A 52 2.48 -17.54 21.79
N PRO A 53 3.56 -16.74 21.77
CA PRO A 53 4.44 -16.55 20.63
C PRO A 53 5.39 -17.70 20.27
N ASN A 54 5.32 -18.88 20.87
CA ASN A 54 6.40 -19.87 20.76
C ASN A 54 6.03 -21.30 20.32
N ILE A 55 4.87 -21.57 19.68
CA ILE A 55 4.54 -22.94 19.23
C ILE A 55 3.69 -22.93 17.94
N ALA A 56 3.98 -23.91 17.08
CA ALA A 56 3.36 -24.27 15.80
C ALA A 56 1.84 -24.05 15.70
N GLN A 57 1.41 -23.67 14.48
CA GLN A 57 0.01 -23.46 14.07
C GLN A 57 -0.92 -24.53 14.65
N ALA A 58 -1.95 -24.08 15.37
CA ALA A 58 -3.00 -24.95 15.86
C ALA A 58 -4.11 -24.94 14.81
N ALA A 59 -4.04 -25.89 13.86
CA ALA A 59 -5.05 -26.03 12.83
C ALA A 59 -6.46 -25.94 13.43
N LEU A 60 -7.24 -24.96 12.95
CA LEU A 60 -8.64 -24.77 13.33
C LEU A 60 -9.38 -26.11 13.27
N ALA A 61 -10.29 -26.35 14.21
CA ALA A 61 -11.16 -27.51 14.17
C ALA A 61 -11.94 -27.56 12.84
N SER A 62 -12.25 -28.78 12.39
CA SER A 62 -12.88 -29.00 11.08
C SER A 62 -14.18 -28.20 10.86
N ASP A 63 -14.97 -27.97 11.90
CA ASP A 63 -16.18 -27.14 11.85
C ASP A 63 -15.86 -25.66 11.60
N MET A 64 -14.77 -25.17 12.17
CA MET A 64 -14.28 -23.79 11.99
C MET A 64 -13.63 -23.59 10.63
N GLN A 65 -12.92 -24.59 10.08
CA GLN A 65 -12.38 -24.52 8.71
C GLN A 65 -13.49 -24.46 7.66
N VAL A 66 -14.55 -25.24 7.82
CA VAL A 66 -15.73 -25.17 6.94
C VAL A 66 -16.39 -23.79 7.02
N LEU A 67 -16.52 -23.24 8.21
CA LEU A 67 -17.04 -21.87 8.41
C LEU A 67 -16.13 -20.81 7.80
N GLN A 68 -14.82 -20.95 7.93
CA GLN A 68 -13.83 -20.03 7.36
C GLN A 68 -13.95 -19.97 5.84
N ASN A 69 -14.07 -21.14 5.19
CA ASN A 69 -14.30 -21.25 3.75
C ASN A 69 -15.64 -20.65 3.33
N ARG A 70 -16.72 -20.88 4.10
CA ARG A 70 -18.04 -20.29 3.84
C ARG A 70 -18.00 -18.76 3.90
N CYS A 71 -17.22 -18.22 4.81
CA CYS A 71 -17.04 -16.78 5.02
C CYS A 71 -16.06 -16.14 4.03
N GLY A 72 -15.47 -16.91 3.10
CA GLY A 72 -14.49 -16.39 2.14
C GLY A 72 -13.21 -15.87 2.81
N ILE A 73 -12.87 -16.36 4.00
CA ILE A 73 -11.68 -15.92 4.73
C ILE A 73 -10.47 -16.69 4.17
N THR A 74 -9.89 -16.17 3.09
CA THR A 74 -8.68 -16.68 2.46
C THR A 74 -7.43 -16.32 3.27
N ALA A 75 -6.34 -17.07 3.08
CA ALA A 75 -5.03 -16.78 3.69
C ALA A 75 -4.26 -15.63 3.01
N THR A 76 -4.94 -14.83 2.18
CA THR A 76 -4.32 -13.92 1.22
C THR A 76 -5.20 -12.67 1.02
N GLY A 77 -5.49 -11.95 2.10
CA GLY A 77 -6.30 -10.70 2.06
C GLY A 77 -7.62 -10.82 1.27
N ALA A 78 -8.08 -9.72 0.69
CA ALA A 78 -9.25 -9.68 -0.20
C ALA A 78 -9.03 -10.28 -1.61
N GLY A 79 -7.89 -10.91 -1.88
CA GLY A 79 -7.56 -11.47 -3.19
C GLY A 79 -7.32 -10.43 -4.30
N LYS A 80 -7.11 -9.16 -3.93
CA LYS A 80 -6.74 -8.09 -4.86
C LYS A 80 -5.22 -8.02 -5.05
N VAL A 81 -4.78 -7.47 -6.18
CA VAL A 81 -3.37 -7.19 -6.45
C VAL A 81 -2.81 -6.31 -5.34
N PRO A 82 -1.74 -6.72 -4.62
CA PRO A 82 -1.03 -5.88 -3.67
C PRO A 82 -0.67 -4.52 -4.28
N PHE A 83 -0.89 -3.44 -3.52
CA PHE A 83 -0.59 -2.08 -3.96
C PHE A 83 0.37 -1.38 -3.00
N ILE A 84 1.51 -0.94 -3.51
CA ILE A 84 2.49 -0.15 -2.75
C ILE A 84 2.73 1.15 -3.49
N CYS A 85 2.71 2.28 -2.80
CA CYS A 85 3.14 3.54 -3.37
C CYS A 85 4.39 4.12 -2.70
N PHE A 86 5.30 4.65 -3.52
CA PHE A 86 6.48 5.38 -3.12
C PHE A 86 6.20 6.88 -3.23
N ASP A 87 6.16 7.53 -2.06
CA ASP A 87 5.97 8.97 -1.92
C ASP A 87 7.33 9.64 -1.74
N LEU A 88 7.87 10.15 -2.84
CA LEU A 88 9.18 10.79 -2.89
C LEU A 88 9.02 12.26 -2.49
N ALA A 89 9.22 12.56 -1.20
CA ALA A 89 9.00 13.90 -0.66
C ALA A 89 10.10 14.87 -1.13
N GLY A 90 9.70 15.82 -1.98
CA GLY A 90 10.47 16.81 -2.72
C GLY A 90 10.15 16.77 -4.23
N GLY A 91 11.07 17.27 -5.04
CA GLY A 91 11.02 17.18 -6.50
C GLY A 91 11.92 16.11 -7.09
N ALA A 92 11.47 14.86 -7.17
CA ALA A 92 12.24 13.76 -7.74
C ALA A 92 12.44 13.92 -9.26
N SER A 93 13.57 13.43 -9.76
CA SER A 93 13.90 13.42 -11.19
C SER A 93 13.22 12.27 -11.94
N ILE A 94 11.88 12.21 -11.94
CA ILE A 94 11.16 11.11 -12.59
C ILE A 94 11.32 11.17 -14.13
N ALA A 95 10.99 12.30 -14.75
CA ALA A 95 10.98 12.44 -16.21
C ALA A 95 12.37 12.67 -16.82
N GLY A 96 12.64 12.02 -17.95
CA GLY A 96 13.86 12.17 -18.75
C GLY A 96 15.01 11.36 -18.18
N SER A 97 15.69 11.87 -17.15
CA SER A 97 16.91 11.24 -16.65
C SER A 97 16.68 9.88 -15.95
N ASN A 98 15.45 9.57 -15.55
CA ASN A 98 15.07 8.23 -15.11
C ASN A 98 14.11 7.56 -16.09
N VAL A 99 12.83 7.90 -16.05
CA VAL A 99 11.81 7.36 -16.95
C VAL A 99 11.74 8.23 -18.19
N LEU A 100 11.79 7.63 -19.39
CA LEU A 100 11.64 8.41 -20.62
C LEU A 100 10.20 8.90 -20.74
N VAL A 101 10.04 10.17 -21.08
CA VAL A 101 8.76 10.77 -21.41
C VAL A 101 8.91 11.43 -22.78
N GLY A 102 7.97 11.16 -23.67
CA GLY A 102 7.94 11.68 -25.02
C GLY A 102 6.74 12.58 -25.29
N ARG A 103 6.56 12.89 -26.57
CA ARG A 103 5.46 13.68 -27.10
C ARG A 103 4.26 12.76 -27.34
N ARG A 104 3.41 13.09 -28.31
CA ARG A 104 2.05 12.53 -28.42
C ARG A 104 2.05 11.02 -28.65
N ASP A 105 3.03 10.49 -29.37
CA ASP A 105 3.00 9.09 -29.83
C ASP A 105 3.65 8.11 -28.83
N GLY A 106 3.97 8.58 -27.62
CA GLY A 106 4.45 7.76 -26.49
C GLY A 106 5.89 8.08 -26.10
N GLN A 107 6.50 7.24 -25.25
CA GLN A 107 7.82 7.51 -24.64
C GLN A 107 8.96 7.68 -25.67
N LEU A 108 8.84 7.05 -26.84
CA LEU A 108 9.85 7.07 -27.91
C LEU A 108 9.62 8.17 -28.96
N ASP A 109 8.55 8.97 -28.82
CA ASP A 109 8.38 10.23 -29.55
C ASP A 109 9.23 11.30 -28.86
N PHE A 110 10.52 11.31 -29.17
CA PHE A 110 11.51 12.01 -28.35
C PHE A 110 11.34 13.54 -28.30
N LEU A 111 11.80 14.10 -27.18
CA LEU A 111 11.86 15.55 -26.95
C LEU A 111 13.03 16.18 -27.72
N SER A 112 13.06 17.52 -27.78
CA SER A 112 14.23 18.22 -28.32
C SER A 112 15.45 18.10 -27.40
N THR A 113 16.65 18.35 -27.92
CA THR A 113 17.88 18.43 -27.10
C THR A 113 17.73 19.43 -25.95
N ALA A 114 17.07 20.57 -26.18
CA ALA A 114 16.80 21.56 -25.12
C ALA A 114 15.82 21.02 -24.07
N GLY A 115 14.80 20.26 -24.50
CA GLY A 115 13.87 19.58 -23.59
C GLY A 115 14.59 18.56 -22.70
N TYR A 116 15.45 17.72 -23.27
CA TYR A 116 16.27 16.79 -22.47
C TYR A 116 17.27 17.50 -21.56
N SER A 117 17.88 18.61 -22.02
CA SER A 117 18.73 19.45 -21.17
C SER A 117 17.97 19.99 -19.97
N LYS A 118 16.71 20.41 -20.13
CA LYS A 118 15.83 20.83 -19.03
C LYS A 118 15.56 19.68 -18.04
N LEU A 119 15.48 18.44 -18.53
CA LEU A 119 15.34 17.21 -17.74
C LEU A 119 16.69 16.64 -17.26
N GLY A 120 17.77 17.42 -17.32
CA GLY A 120 19.07 17.04 -16.74
C GLY A 120 19.90 16.06 -17.58
N LEU A 121 19.59 15.88 -18.86
CA LEU A 121 20.39 15.08 -19.79
C LEU A 121 21.16 15.98 -20.77
N PRO A 122 22.51 15.89 -20.84
CA PRO A 122 23.28 16.63 -21.82
C PRO A 122 23.04 16.09 -23.24
N GLY A 123 23.42 16.87 -24.26
CA GLY A 123 23.13 16.56 -25.66
C GLY A 123 23.77 15.27 -26.20
N ASP A 124 24.82 14.78 -25.55
CA ASP A 124 25.53 13.53 -25.83
C ASP A 124 25.02 12.33 -25.02
N MET A 125 23.94 12.51 -24.26
CA MET A 125 23.24 11.46 -23.51
C MET A 125 21.74 11.41 -23.81
N ILE A 126 21.29 11.96 -24.93
CA ILE A 126 19.85 11.92 -25.28
C ILE A 126 19.47 10.58 -25.94
N PRO A 127 18.22 10.09 -25.79
CA PRO A 127 17.77 8.83 -26.40
C PRO A 127 17.90 8.74 -27.93
N SER A 128 17.89 9.88 -28.62
CA SER A 128 17.82 9.95 -30.09
C SER A 128 19.17 9.95 -30.80
N ILE A 129 20.30 9.99 -30.07
CA ILE A 129 21.64 10.00 -30.70
C ILE A 129 22.14 8.58 -31.00
N SER A 130 22.82 8.43 -32.13
CA SER A 130 23.33 7.13 -32.61
C SER A 130 24.61 6.66 -31.93
N GLN A 131 25.27 7.50 -31.11
CA GLN A 131 26.57 7.19 -30.50
C GLN A 131 26.47 6.39 -29.20
N GLY A 132 25.27 6.07 -28.72
CA GLY A 132 25.04 5.20 -27.57
C GLY A 132 23.60 4.69 -27.51
N ASN A 133 23.39 3.53 -26.89
CA ASN A 133 22.04 3.06 -26.58
C ASN A 133 21.60 3.61 -25.22
N PHE A 134 20.90 4.75 -25.22
CA PHE A 134 20.38 5.40 -24.02
C PHE A 134 18.95 4.98 -23.67
N ILE A 135 18.46 3.90 -24.25
CA ILE A 135 17.11 3.37 -24.03
C ILE A 135 17.23 1.98 -23.41
N ASN A 136 16.58 1.78 -22.27
CA ASN A 136 16.41 0.46 -21.67
C ASN A 136 14.92 0.16 -21.47
N THR A 137 14.48 -1.00 -21.94
CA THR A 137 13.09 -1.48 -21.86
C THR A 137 13.01 -2.85 -21.17
N ASP A 138 14.02 -3.22 -20.37
CA ASP A 138 14.09 -4.51 -19.70
C ASP A 138 12.91 -4.71 -18.73
N LEU A 139 12.38 -3.61 -18.18
CA LEU A 139 11.19 -3.57 -17.31
C LEU A 139 9.87 -3.28 -18.08
N GLY A 140 9.88 -3.35 -19.42
CA GLY A 140 8.75 -2.99 -20.27
C GLY A 140 8.57 -1.47 -20.44
N LEU A 141 8.57 -0.72 -19.34
CA LEU A 141 8.62 0.76 -19.37
C LEU A 141 9.98 1.24 -19.88
N ALA A 142 9.99 2.26 -20.74
CA ALA A 142 11.24 2.82 -21.24
C ALA A 142 11.89 3.73 -20.20
N PHE A 143 13.09 3.35 -19.77
CA PHE A 143 13.98 4.15 -18.94
C PHE A 143 15.14 4.68 -19.76
N HIS A 144 15.72 5.80 -19.32
CA HIS A 144 17.05 6.16 -19.74
C HIS A 144 18.02 5.06 -19.29
N ALA A 145 18.89 4.56 -20.16
CA ALA A 145 19.76 3.42 -19.84
C ALA A 145 20.69 3.70 -18.65
N ASP A 146 21.00 4.98 -18.42
CA ASP A 146 21.75 5.44 -17.25
C ASP A 146 20.87 5.92 -16.07
N SER A 147 19.63 5.50 -15.99
CA SER A 147 18.71 5.86 -14.90
C SER A 147 19.19 5.31 -13.55
N ALA A 148 19.20 6.16 -12.53
CA ALA A 148 19.48 5.75 -11.16
C ALA A 148 18.37 4.84 -10.60
N PHE A 149 17.09 5.17 -10.84
CA PHE A 149 15.98 4.26 -10.52
C PHE A 149 16.16 2.89 -11.16
N LEU A 150 16.43 2.84 -12.47
CA LEU A 150 16.62 1.58 -13.20
C LEU A 150 17.76 0.76 -12.60
N ARG A 151 18.94 1.37 -12.40
CA ARG A 151 20.09 0.68 -11.79
C ARG A 151 19.75 0.14 -10.41
N GLY A 152 19.04 0.91 -9.59
CA GLY A 152 18.59 0.48 -8.27
C GLY A 152 17.63 -0.72 -8.35
N ILE A 153 16.65 -0.65 -9.25
CA ILE A 153 15.68 -1.75 -9.46
C ILE A 153 16.41 -3.01 -9.91
N GLN A 154 17.29 -2.89 -10.91
CA GLN A 154 18.06 -4.01 -11.44
C GLN A 154 19.04 -4.59 -10.42
N ALA A 155 19.58 -3.78 -9.51
CA ALA A 155 20.44 -4.25 -8.43
C ALA A 155 19.71 -5.15 -7.41
N ARG A 156 18.37 -5.13 -7.39
CA ARG A 156 17.54 -5.90 -6.44
C ARG A 156 16.61 -6.91 -7.11
N THR A 157 16.60 -7.01 -8.43
CA THR A 157 15.69 -7.89 -9.18
C THR A 157 16.45 -8.90 -10.04
N SER A 158 15.89 -10.11 -10.15
CA SER A 158 16.34 -11.10 -11.12
C SER A 158 15.88 -10.76 -12.54
N ALA A 159 16.57 -11.33 -13.55
CA ALA A 159 16.17 -11.16 -14.95
C ALA A 159 14.74 -11.65 -15.23
N SER A 160 14.28 -12.70 -14.54
CA SER A 160 12.89 -13.17 -14.63
C SER A 160 11.88 -12.17 -14.06
N THR A 161 12.20 -11.53 -12.93
CA THR A 161 11.35 -10.49 -12.34
C THR A 161 11.23 -9.29 -13.30
N GLN A 162 12.34 -8.89 -13.93
CA GLN A 162 12.37 -7.82 -14.92
C GLN A 162 11.55 -8.19 -16.17
N ALA A 163 11.73 -9.41 -16.69
CA ALA A 163 10.97 -9.93 -17.83
C ALA A 163 9.45 -9.91 -17.58
N ASN A 164 9.02 -10.15 -16.34
CA ASN A 164 7.61 -10.17 -15.94
C ASN A 164 7.07 -8.83 -15.43
N THR A 165 7.84 -7.76 -15.53
CA THR A 165 7.42 -6.41 -15.18
C THR A 165 7.08 -5.60 -16.44
N ASN A 166 6.05 -4.77 -16.36
CA ASN A 166 5.77 -3.68 -17.29
C ASN A 166 5.44 -2.40 -16.50
N GLY A 167 5.30 -1.24 -17.13
CA GLY A 167 4.89 -0.01 -16.42
C GLY A 167 4.20 1.02 -17.29
N ALA A 168 3.71 2.11 -16.73
CA ALA A 168 3.26 3.25 -17.50
C ALA A 168 3.63 4.56 -16.81
N VAL A 169 3.85 5.61 -17.60
CA VAL A 169 4.19 6.94 -17.12
C VAL A 169 3.08 7.93 -17.45
N ILE A 170 2.79 8.84 -16.52
CA ILE A 170 1.74 9.84 -16.62
C ILE A 170 2.38 11.21 -16.40
N PRO A 171 2.64 11.98 -17.47
CA PRO A 171 3.07 13.37 -17.37
C PRO A 171 1.93 14.19 -16.77
N ALA A 172 2.12 14.69 -15.56
CA ALA A 172 1.08 15.37 -14.80
C ALA A 172 1.70 16.46 -13.94
N ARG A 173 1.20 17.70 -14.09
CA ARG A 173 1.70 18.82 -13.29
C ARG A 173 1.37 18.62 -11.82
N SER A 174 2.37 18.80 -10.97
CA SER A 174 2.19 18.96 -9.53
C SER A 174 2.48 20.40 -9.13
N ALA A 175 1.90 20.87 -8.02
CA ALA A 175 2.42 22.08 -7.39
C ALA A 175 3.79 21.76 -6.79
N ASN A 176 4.74 22.69 -6.84
CA ASN A 176 6.06 22.45 -6.25
C ASN A 176 6.00 22.68 -4.73
N ASP A 177 6.63 21.78 -3.97
CA ASP A 177 7.01 21.95 -2.56
C ASP A 177 5.85 22.26 -1.61
N THR A 178 4.68 21.70 -1.90
CA THR A 178 3.58 21.70 -0.95
C THR A 178 3.19 20.28 -0.59
N ALA A 179 3.32 19.93 0.69
CA ALA A 179 2.79 18.69 1.26
C ALA A 179 1.26 18.52 1.03
N ASN A 180 0.58 19.58 0.57
CA ASN A 180 -0.84 19.62 0.27
C ASN A 180 -1.21 19.04 -1.10
N ASN A 181 -0.26 18.54 -1.90
CA ASN A 181 -0.60 17.88 -3.15
C ASN A 181 -1.36 16.56 -2.87
N PRO A 182 -2.57 16.37 -3.40
CA PRO A 182 -3.39 15.18 -3.13
C PRO A 182 -2.95 13.98 -3.98
N HIS A 183 -1.68 13.58 -3.90
CA HIS A 183 -1.11 12.52 -4.73
C HIS A 183 -1.34 11.10 -4.21
N ASN A 184 -1.70 10.93 -2.93
CA ASN A 184 -1.74 9.63 -2.32
C ASN A 184 -3.06 8.88 -2.63
N PRO A 185 -3.03 7.73 -3.33
CA PRO A 185 -4.24 7.04 -3.80
C PRO A 185 -4.81 6.04 -2.80
N MET A 186 -4.21 5.88 -1.61
CA MET A 186 -4.46 4.76 -0.71
C MET A 186 -5.93 4.53 -0.37
N TYR A 187 -6.69 5.60 -0.09
CA TYR A 187 -8.13 5.46 0.19
C TYR A 187 -8.94 5.07 -1.04
N GLY A 188 -8.55 5.53 -2.24
CA GLY A 188 -9.16 5.09 -3.49
C GLY A 188 -8.90 3.60 -3.75
N ILE A 189 -7.68 3.13 -3.46
CA ILE A 189 -7.30 1.72 -3.55
C ILE A 189 -8.06 0.86 -2.53
N TYR A 190 -8.22 1.34 -1.29
CA TYR A 190 -9.08 0.72 -0.28
C TYR A 190 -10.53 0.58 -0.76
N LYS A 191 -11.09 1.67 -1.30
CA LYS A 191 -12.46 1.70 -1.83
C LYS A 191 -12.64 0.80 -3.05
N ALA A 192 -11.58 0.59 -3.84
CA ALA A 192 -11.51 -0.40 -4.92
C ALA A 192 -11.44 -1.86 -4.41
N GLY A 193 -11.45 -2.09 -3.09
CA GLY A 193 -11.59 -3.39 -2.47
C GLY A 193 -10.29 -3.99 -1.93
N ALA A 194 -9.17 -3.25 -1.98
CA ALA A 194 -7.91 -3.70 -1.41
C ALA A 194 -7.98 -3.70 0.13
N ARG A 195 -8.29 -4.86 0.73
CA ARG A 195 -8.34 -5.04 2.17
C ARG A 195 -7.37 -6.12 2.63
N GLY A 196 -6.61 -5.81 3.67
CA GLY A 196 -5.71 -6.74 4.31
C GLY A 196 -6.43 -7.62 5.31
N GLU A 197 -5.77 -8.71 5.69
CA GLU A 197 -6.26 -9.59 6.72
C GLU A 197 -6.27 -8.92 8.10
N LEU A 198 -5.19 -8.21 8.43
CA LEU A 198 -4.95 -7.54 9.70
C LEU A 198 -5.24 -6.04 9.65
N LEU A 199 -4.77 -5.36 8.59
CA LEU A 199 -4.82 -3.92 8.46
C LEU A 199 -5.44 -3.53 7.13
N ASP A 200 -6.26 -2.49 7.13
CA ASP A 200 -6.82 -1.95 5.90
C ASP A 200 -5.74 -1.23 5.09
N LEU A 201 -5.13 -0.19 5.69
CA LEU A 201 -4.05 0.59 5.09
C LEU A 201 -2.88 0.75 6.05
N ILE A 202 -1.66 0.83 5.51
CA ILE A 202 -0.45 1.15 6.27
C ILE A 202 0.36 2.25 5.59
N GLY A 203 1.17 2.96 6.37
CA GLY A 203 2.09 3.95 5.81
C GLY A 203 3.28 4.22 6.72
N SER A 204 4.38 4.66 6.16
CA SER A 204 5.61 4.90 6.93
C SER A 204 5.65 6.24 7.65
N ARG A 205 4.59 7.05 7.57
CA ARG A 205 4.44 8.32 8.27
C ARG A 205 3.17 8.32 9.09
N ASN A 206 3.21 9.01 10.23
CA ASN A 206 2.02 9.28 11.03
C ASN A 206 1.26 10.48 10.45
N SER A 207 0.55 10.26 9.34
CA SER A 207 -0.23 11.27 8.62
C SER A 207 -1.55 10.65 8.13
N GLU A 208 -2.48 11.47 7.67
CA GLU A 208 -3.77 10.99 7.16
C GLU A 208 -3.64 10.07 5.95
N SER A 209 -2.62 10.26 5.12
CA SER A 209 -2.35 9.41 3.95
C SER A 209 -1.35 8.28 4.23
N GLY A 210 -0.70 8.28 5.40
CA GLY A 210 0.43 7.40 5.68
C GLY A 210 1.74 7.81 4.99
N GLY A 211 1.74 8.91 4.24
CA GLY A 211 2.89 9.48 3.51
C GLY A 211 3.16 10.96 3.84
N ASN A 212 3.92 11.62 2.97
CA ASN A 212 4.14 13.07 2.98
C ASN A 212 2.99 13.80 2.26
N SER A 213 2.64 13.33 1.07
CA SER A 213 1.57 13.88 0.24
C SER A 213 0.20 13.50 0.80
N VAL A 214 -0.75 14.43 0.83
CA VAL A 214 -2.12 14.16 1.30
C VAL A 214 -2.89 13.25 0.33
N ALA A 215 -3.99 12.67 0.80
CA ALA A 215 -4.94 11.98 -0.06
C ALA A 215 -6.02 12.95 -0.58
N PRO A 216 -6.65 12.70 -1.74
CA PRO A 216 -7.79 13.48 -2.20
C PRO A 216 -8.91 13.54 -1.16
N PRO A 217 -9.38 14.73 -0.75
CA PRO A 217 -10.39 14.87 0.31
C PRO A 217 -11.69 14.09 0.06
N SER A 218 -12.09 13.95 -1.21
CA SER A 218 -13.29 13.20 -1.61
C SER A 218 -13.18 11.68 -1.44
N MET A 219 -11.96 11.16 -1.26
CA MET A 219 -11.70 9.73 -1.11
C MET A 219 -11.42 9.32 0.34
N ILE A 220 -11.13 10.26 1.25
CA ILE A 220 -10.75 9.96 2.63
C ILE A 220 -11.86 9.18 3.33
N ASP A 221 -11.48 8.05 3.91
CA ASP A 221 -12.32 7.24 4.79
C ASP A 221 -11.67 7.16 6.17
N VAL A 222 -12.31 7.79 7.16
CA VAL A 222 -11.76 7.87 8.52
C VAL A 222 -11.68 6.52 9.23
N GLU A 223 -12.45 5.53 8.78
CA GLU A 223 -12.41 4.17 9.34
C GLU A 223 -11.18 3.40 8.86
N ALA A 224 -10.64 3.73 7.68
CA ALA A 224 -9.53 3.05 7.04
C ALA A 224 -8.18 3.78 7.22
N ARG A 225 -8.04 4.66 8.22
CA ARG A 225 -6.83 5.48 8.39
C ARG A 225 -5.56 4.62 8.46
N PRO A 226 -4.51 4.95 7.68
CA PRO A 226 -3.29 4.16 7.64
C PRO A 226 -2.62 3.98 9.01
N THR A 227 -2.29 2.73 9.35
CA THR A 227 -1.47 2.43 10.52
C THR A 227 0.00 2.73 10.23
N LYS A 228 0.66 3.43 11.15
CA LYS A 228 2.07 3.84 10.98
C LYS A 228 3.01 2.64 11.15
N VAL A 229 3.81 2.36 10.13
CA VAL A 229 4.81 1.27 10.09
C VAL A 229 6.08 1.77 9.41
N ASP A 230 7.16 1.99 10.18
CA ASP A 230 8.45 2.44 9.61
C ASP A 230 9.64 1.55 9.93
N ARG A 231 9.45 0.48 10.71
CA ARG A 231 10.52 -0.41 11.15
C ARG A 231 10.00 -1.79 11.55
N PRO A 232 10.89 -2.81 11.59
CA PRO A 232 10.49 -4.18 11.97
C PRO A 232 9.78 -4.30 13.32
N GLY A 233 10.23 -3.53 14.33
CA GLY A 233 9.60 -3.54 15.65
C GLY A 233 8.16 -3.04 15.66
N ASP A 234 7.77 -2.17 14.72
CA ASP A 234 6.37 -1.74 14.58
C ASP A 234 5.51 -2.89 14.04
N VAL A 235 6.09 -3.80 13.24
CA VAL A 235 5.38 -4.96 12.66
C VAL A 235 5.19 -6.07 13.70
N THR A 236 6.26 -6.48 14.37
CA THR A 236 6.17 -7.53 15.40
C THR A 236 5.35 -7.05 16.61
N GLY A 237 5.43 -5.76 16.94
CA GLY A 237 4.67 -5.13 18.02
C GLY A 237 3.16 -5.02 17.77
N MET A 238 2.65 -5.27 16.56
CA MET A 238 1.20 -5.27 16.28
C MET A 238 0.47 -6.43 16.94
N VAL A 239 1.18 -7.54 17.13
CA VAL A 239 0.62 -8.81 17.62
C VAL A 239 1.26 -9.26 18.92
N ASP A 240 2.39 -8.65 19.32
CA ASP A 240 3.01 -8.86 20.63
C ASP A 240 2.22 -8.13 21.72
N THR A 241 1.52 -8.90 22.54
CA THR A 241 0.59 -8.40 23.56
C THR A 241 1.22 -8.22 24.93
N GLY A 242 2.53 -8.51 25.08
CA GLY A 242 3.31 -8.26 26.29
C GLY A 242 2.80 -8.95 27.57
N ASN A 243 3.55 -9.93 28.09
CA ASN A 243 3.47 -10.53 29.44
C ASN A 243 2.12 -11.08 29.97
N LEU A 244 0.97 -10.83 29.34
CA LEU A 244 -0.27 -11.61 29.50
C LEU A 244 -0.14 -13.02 28.87
N VAL A 245 0.84 -13.13 27.98
CA VAL A 245 1.30 -14.27 27.19
C VAL A 245 1.82 -15.47 28.02
N GLY A 246 2.12 -15.28 29.31
CA GLY A 246 2.65 -16.34 30.16
C GLY A 246 1.63 -17.38 30.66
N GLN A 247 0.33 -17.22 30.37
CA GLN A 247 -0.74 -18.00 31.03
C GLN A 247 -1.44 -19.03 30.15
N MET A 248 -1.34 -18.98 28.81
CA MET A 248 -2.00 -19.92 27.89
C MET A 248 -1.09 -20.25 26.71
N SER A 249 -1.24 -21.42 26.07
CA SER A 249 -0.55 -21.74 24.81
C SER A 249 -1.32 -21.22 23.59
N ASN A 250 -0.68 -21.08 22.42
CA ASN A 250 -1.36 -20.72 21.16
C ASN A 250 -2.55 -21.66 20.88
N ALA A 251 -2.33 -22.96 21.10
CA ALA A 251 -3.36 -23.97 20.93
C ALA A 251 -4.55 -23.77 21.88
N ASP A 252 -4.32 -23.30 23.10
CA ASP A 252 -5.41 -23.02 24.04
C ASP A 252 -6.13 -21.72 23.71
N ALA A 253 -5.41 -20.71 23.23
CA ALA A 253 -5.98 -19.47 22.72
C ALA A 253 -6.94 -19.73 21.54
N VAL A 254 -6.50 -20.54 20.57
CA VAL A 254 -7.34 -20.97 19.44
C VAL A 254 -8.58 -21.70 19.96
N LYS A 255 -8.44 -22.71 20.84
CA LYS A 255 -9.59 -23.44 21.41
C LYS A 255 -10.59 -22.53 22.15
N VAL A 256 -10.11 -21.51 22.87
CA VAL A 256 -10.99 -20.51 23.50
C VAL A 256 -11.74 -19.71 22.43
N MET A 257 -11.06 -19.24 21.39
CA MET A 257 -11.68 -18.47 20.31
C MET A 257 -12.69 -19.30 19.49
N GLU A 258 -12.43 -20.58 19.26
CA GLU A 258 -13.41 -21.48 18.66
C GLU A 258 -14.62 -21.66 19.59
N SER A 259 -14.40 -21.77 20.90
CA SER A 259 -15.49 -21.88 21.89
C SER A 259 -16.34 -20.62 21.93
N VAL A 260 -15.72 -19.43 21.88
CA VAL A 260 -16.41 -18.14 21.75
C VAL A 260 -17.23 -18.09 20.47
N THR A 261 -16.68 -18.56 19.34
CA THR A 261 -17.38 -18.64 18.05
C THR A 261 -18.62 -19.53 18.15
N ARG A 262 -18.48 -20.75 18.69
CA ARG A 262 -19.59 -21.70 18.89
C ARG A 262 -20.67 -21.16 19.83
N ILE A 263 -20.30 -20.50 20.92
CA ILE A 263 -21.24 -19.88 21.87
C ILE A 263 -21.98 -18.71 21.21
N SER A 264 -21.25 -17.86 20.47
CA SER A 264 -21.81 -16.69 19.80
C SER A 264 -22.83 -17.11 18.74
N ARG A 265 -22.51 -18.11 17.92
CA ARG A 265 -23.46 -18.70 16.95
C ARG A 265 -24.74 -19.20 17.64
N LYS A 266 -24.62 -20.03 18.68
CA LYS A 266 -25.78 -20.55 19.45
C LYS A 266 -26.65 -19.44 20.05
N LYS A 267 -26.07 -18.29 20.39
CA LYS A 267 -26.83 -17.12 20.87
C LYS A 267 -27.50 -16.38 19.72
N LEU A 268 -26.80 -16.15 18.60
CA LEU A 268 -27.36 -15.49 17.41
C LEU A 268 -28.54 -16.27 16.84
N ASP A 269 -28.52 -17.60 16.90
CA ASP A 269 -29.65 -18.46 16.50
C ASP A 269 -30.91 -18.25 17.35
N ARG A 270 -30.76 -17.72 18.58
CA ARG A 270 -31.85 -17.53 19.55
C ARG A 270 -32.34 -16.09 19.66
N VAL A 271 -31.73 -15.15 18.93
CA VAL A 271 -32.04 -13.71 19.01
C VAL A 271 -32.49 -13.24 17.65
N SER A 272 -33.50 -12.38 17.57
CA SER A 272 -33.82 -11.64 16.34
C SER A 272 -33.31 -10.20 16.49
N THR A 273 -32.62 -9.70 15.46
CA THR A 273 -32.22 -8.29 15.38
C THR A 273 -33.41 -7.37 15.12
N GLY A 274 -34.55 -7.91 14.71
CA GLY A 274 -35.74 -7.13 14.32
C GLY A 274 -35.60 -6.38 12.99
N LEU A 275 -34.51 -6.61 12.26
CA LEU A 275 -34.24 -5.98 10.97
C LEU A 275 -34.61 -6.91 9.81
N ALA A 276 -34.99 -6.33 8.66
CA ALA A 276 -35.28 -7.10 7.45
C ALA A 276 -34.07 -7.95 6.96
N THR A 277 -32.85 -7.53 7.32
CA THR A 277 -31.58 -8.19 6.99
C THR A 277 -31.01 -9.03 8.14
N ASP A 278 -31.84 -9.51 9.05
CA ASP A 278 -31.44 -10.26 10.25
C ASP A 278 -30.44 -11.39 9.96
N ALA A 279 -30.76 -12.24 8.99
CA ALA A 279 -29.89 -13.36 8.61
C ALA A 279 -28.51 -12.89 8.10
N ALA A 280 -28.47 -11.83 7.28
CA ALA A 280 -27.22 -11.30 6.74
C ALA A 280 -26.34 -10.65 7.83
N ILE A 281 -26.96 -10.02 8.83
CA ILE A 281 -26.23 -9.45 9.97
C ILE A 281 -25.64 -10.56 10.83
N LYS A 282 -26.42 -11.60 11.14
CA LYS A 282 -25.95 -12.74 11.91
C LYS A 282 -24.80 -13.47 11.21
N ASP A 283 -24.89 -13.68 9.90
CA ASP A 283 -23.84 -14.31 9.12
C ASP A 283 -22.55 -13.48 9.14
N LYS A 284 -22.64 -12.15 9.00
CA LYS A 284 -21.48 -11.24 9.15
C LYS A 284 -20.83 -11.34 10.52
N ILE A 285 -21.62 -11.39 11.60
CA ILE A 285 -21.10 -11.52 12.96
C ILE A 285 -20.44 -12.89 13.16
N GLU A 286 -21.04 -13.97 12.64
CA GLU A 286 -20.45 -15.31 12.68
C GLU A 286 -19.09 -15.34 11.96
N CYS A 287 -19.02 -14.76 10.77
CA CYS A 287 -17.77 -14.64 10.02
C CYS A 287 -16.72 -13.79 10.72
N ALA A 288 -17.12 -12.74 11.45
CA ALA A 288 -16.19 -11.94 12.25
C ALA A 288 -15.53 -12.77 13.36
N TYR A 289 -16.28 -13.58 14.11
CA TYR A 289 -15.73 -14.44 15.15
C TYR A 289 -14.79 -15.53 14.61
N VAL A 290 -15.18 -16.17 13.50
CA VAL A 290 -14.33 -17.16 12.82
C VAL A 290 -13.05 -16.50 12.29
N LYS A 291 -13.14 -15.28 11.77
CA LYS A 291 -11.97 -14.48 11.38
C LYS A 291 -11.05 -14.28 12.58
N SER A 292 -11.55 -13.82 13.73
CA SER A 292 -10.74 -13.61 14.93
C SER A 292 -10.02 -14.89 15.39
N ALA A 293 -10.69 -16.05 15.33
CA ALA A 293 -10.07 -17.33 15.67
C ALA A 293 -8.93 -17.70 14.70
N GLY A 294 -9.14 -17.46 13.40
CA GLY A 294 -8.11 -17.65 12.38
C GLY A 294 -6.92 -16.69 12.53
N LEU A 295 -7.17 -15.44 12.93
CA LEU A 295 -6.09 -14.48 13.21
C LEU A 295 -5.22 -14.94 14.38
N VAL A 296 -5.82 -15.44 15.46
CA VAL A 296 -5.08 -15.96 16.63
C VAL A 296 -4.21 -17.16 16.28
N ASP A 297 -4.73 -18.09 15.47
CA ASP A 297 -3.96 -19.24 15.00
C ASP A 297 -2.75 -18.82 14.15
N ARG A 298 -2.93 -17.86 13.23
CA ARG A 298 -1.89 -17.43 12.29
C ARG A 298 -0.86 -16.48 12.89
N TYR A 299 -1.30 -15.55 13.75
CA TYR A 299 -0.49 -14.43 14.22
C TYR A 299 -0.18 -14.48 15.71
N GLY A 300 -0.51 -15.58 16.38
CA GLY A 300 -0.09 -15.81 17.75
C GLY A 300 1.43 -15.84 17.91
N ASP A 301 2.17 -16.15 16.84
CA ASP A 301 3.63 -16.02 16.72
C ASP A 301 4.03 -14.75 15.93
N PRO A 302 4.63 -13.73 16.59
CA PRO A 302 5.14 -12.52 15.95
C PRO A 302 6.21 -12.78 14.87
N GLY A 303 6.90 -13.93 14.92
CA GLY A 303 7.90 -14.33 13.93
C GLY A 303 7.33 -14.47 12.52
N THR A 304 6.03 -14.78 12.38
CA THR A 304 5.35 -14.83 11.08
C THR A 304 5.36 -13.49 10.35
N LEU A 305 5.27 -12.40 11.10
CA LEU A 305 5.26 -11.04 10.57
C LEU A 305 6.65 -10.43 10.47
N ASP A 306 7.66 -11.00 11.13
CA ASP A 306 9.00 -10.44 11.26
C ASP A 306 9.62 -10.10 9.88
N PRO A 307 9.80 -8.81 9.55
CA PRO A 307 10.34 -8.38 8.27
C PRO A 307 11.87 -8.23 8.30
N THR A 308 12.57 -8.94 9.19
CA THR A 308 14.04 -8.99 9.22
C THR A 308 14.58 -10.21 8.46
N PRO A 309 15.88 -10.21 8.08
CA PRO A 309 16.55 -11.39 7.52
C PRO A 309 16.48 -12.65 8.38
N ALA A 310 16.32 -12.50 9.71
CA ALA A 310 16.19 -13.64 10.62
C ALA A 310 14.79 -14.29 10.52
N GLY A 311 13.74 -13.47 10.38
CA GLY A 311 12.36 -13.93 10.23
C GLY A 311 11.93 -14.24 8.79
N ASP A 312 12.68 -13.77 7.78
CA ASP A 312 12.33 -13.97 6.37
C ASP A 312 13.57 -14.17 5.47
N PRO A 313 13.80 -15.40 4.98
CA PRO A 313 14.93 -15.72 4.10
C PRO A 313 14.91 -14.99 2.76
N ASP A 314 13.75 -14.56 2.25
CA ASP A 314 13.68 -13.82 1.00
C ASP A 314 14.10 -12.36 1.20
N ILE A 315 13.73 -11.76 2.35
CA ILE A 315 14.26 -10.45 2.75
C ILE A 315 15.78 -10.51 2.92
N ALA A 316 16.32 -11.59 3.51
CA ALA A 316 17.76 -11.79 3.65
C ALA A 316 18.50 -11.78 2.30
N ARG A 317 17.89 -12.35 1.25
CA ARG A 317 18.46 -12.40 -0.11
C ARG A 317 18.37 -11.06 -0.83
N ILE A 318 17.26 -10.34 -0.66
CA ILE A 318 17.03 -9.05 -1.32
C ILE A 318 17.88 -7.95 -0.68
N PHE A 319 17.99 -7.96 0.65
CA PHE A 319 18.77 -7.03 1.45
C PHE A 319 19.89 -7.75 2.22
N PRO A 320 20.97 -8.21 1.57
CA PRO A 320 22.12 -8.78 2.27
C PRO A 320 22.79 -7.76 3.21
N ASP A 321 22.60 -6.47 2.94
CA ASP A 321 23.14 -5.32 3.68
C ASP A 321 22.13 -4.70 4.66
N PHE A 322 21.06 -5.43 4.99
CA PHE A 322 19.93 -4.96 5.82
C PHE A 322 20.35 -4.33 7.15
N ASP A 323 21.38 -4.91 7.80
CA ASP A 323 21.86 -4.48 9.12
C ASP A 323 23.35 -4.15 9.18
N SER A 324 24.00 -4.00 8.03
CA SER A 324 25.41 -3.67 7.95
C SER A 324 25.72 -2.33 8.64
N ALA A 325 26.58 -2.37 9.65
CA ALA A 325 27.07 -1.17 10.32
C ALA A 325 27.80 -0.27 9.31
N GLY A 326 27.38 0.99 9.20
CA GLY A 326 27.90 1.95 8.21
C GLY A 326 27.07 2.08 6.94
N ASN A 327 26.05 1.23 6.73
CA ASN A 327 25.09 1.43 5.64
C ASN A 327 24.17 2.62 5.96
N ARG A 328 24.35 3.73 5.24
CA ARG A 328 23.54 4.94 5.39
C ARG A 328 22.06 4.76 5.00
N ASP A 329 21.75 3.70 4.26
CA ASP A 329 20.42 3.44 3.70
C ASP A 329 19.63 2.38 4.49
N ARG A 330 20.23 1.89 5.57
CA ARG A 330 19.66 0.87 6.47
C ARG A 330 18.23 1.19 6.93
N SER A 331 17.95 2.45 7.27
CA SER A 331 16.59 2.85 7.69
C SER A 331 15.57 2.71 6.57
N GLU A 332 15.96 3.03 5.34
CA GLU A 332 15.09 2.93 4.16
C GLU A 332 14.80 1.48 3.79
N PHE A 333 15.80 0.59 3.90
CA PHE A 333 15.60 -0.85 3.65
C PHE A 333 14.74 -1.51 4.72
N ARG A 334 14.93 -1.18 6.00
CA ARG A 334 14.09 -1.66 7.11
C ARG A 334 12.64 -1.24 6.97
N LYS A 335 12.40 0.04 6.64
CA LYS A 335 11.08 0.58 6.37
C LYS A 335 10.42 -0.10 5.18
N THR A 336 11.16 -0.23 4.08
CA THR A 336 10.68 -0.90 2.86
C THR A 336 10.30 -2.34 3.14
N ALA A 337 11.17 -3.11 3.80
CA ALA A 337 10.89 -4.50 4.15
C ALA A 337 9.64 -4.67 5.03
N SER A 338 9.43 -3.74 5.97
CA SER A 338 8.27 -3.75 6.88
C SER A 338 6.95 -3.56 6.13
N VAL A 339 6.87 -2.56 5.25
CA VAL A 339 5.67 -2.31 4.44
C VAL A 339 5.49 -3.38 3.36
N MET A 340 6.58 -3.74 2.68
CA MET A 340 6.62 -4.75 1.62
C MET A 340 6.07 -6.10 2.09
N LYS A 341 6.56 -6.61 3.23
CA LYS A 341 6.12 -7.90 3.78
C LYS A 341 4.65 -7.88 4.14
N LEU A 342 4.18 -6.82 4.82
CA LEU A 342 2.77 -6.71 5.21
C LEU A 342 1.83 -6.65 4.01
N VAL A 343 2.16 -5.87 2.98
CA VAL A 343 1.29 -5.69 1.82
C VAL A 343 1.30 -6.91 0.90
N ILE A 344 2.48 -7.42 0.53
CA ILE A 344 2.59 -8.49 -0.47
C ILE A 344 2.05 -9.83 0.07
N ASN A 345 2.17 -10.08 1.37
CA ASN A 345 1.58 -11.27 1.99
C ASN A 345 0.07 -11.10 2.29
N GLY A 346 -0.53 -9.95 1.97
CA GLY A 346 -1.96 -9.69 2.17
C GLY A 346 -2.36 -9.35 3.60
N TYR A 347 -1.41 -9.04 4.47
CA TYR A 347 -1.68 -8.62 5.86
C TYR A 347 -2.21 -7.19 5.93
N ALA A 348 -1.74 -6.32 5.04
CA ALA A 348 -2.27 -4.99 4.79
C ALA A 348 -2.86 -4.90 3.37
N GLY A 349 -3.94 -4.12 3.19
CA GLY A 349 -4.59 -3.97 1.88
C GLY A 349 -3.74 -3.19 0.88
N ALA A 350 -3.13 -2.10 1.35
CA ALA A 350 -2.17 -1.32 0.59
C ALA A 350 -1.18 -0.60 1.53
N GLY A 351 -0.04 -0.15 0.99
CA GLY A 351 1.01 0.50 1.77
C GLY A 351 1.63 1.74 1.12
N THR A 352 1.91 2.78 1.91
CA THR A 352 2.75 3.91 1.49
C THR A 352 4.15 3.83 2.09
N ILE A 353 5.18 3.88 1.25
CA ILE A 353 6.57 4.08 1.66
C ILE A 353 6.97 5.51 1.29
N GLN A 354 7.08 6.37 2.30
CA GLN A 354 7.57 7.73 2.11
C GLN A 354 9.09 7.76 2.19
N MET A 355 9.75 8.34 1.19
CA MET A 355 11.19 8.56 1.18
C MET A 355 11.48 10.07 1.12
N GLY A 356 12.37 10.55 1.99
CA GLY A 356 12.63 11.99 2.14
C GLY A 356 13.85 12.47 1.37
N GLY A 357 13.90 13.78 1.17
CA GLY A 357 15.05 14.46 0.59
C GLY A 357 15.07 14.40 -0.94
N PHE A 358 13.94 14.44 -1.63
CA PHE A 358 13.93 14.49 -3.09
C PHE A 358 14.07 15.93 -3.63
N ASP A 359 14.31 16.90 -2.76
CA ASP A 359 14.75 18.25 -3.13
C ASP A 359 16.26 18.25 -3.44
N TYR A 360 16.60 18.43 -4.72
CA TYR A 360 17.97 18.36 -5.25
C TYR A 360 18.54 19.70 -5.71
N HIS A 361 17.83 20.82 -5.54
CA HIS A 361 18.26 22.11 -6.11
C HIS A 361 19.46 22.76 -5.37
N THR A 362 20.28 21.95 -4.68
CA THR A 362 21.48 22.34 -3.94
C THR A 362 22.74 22.42 -4.81
N GLY A 363 22.62 22.16 -6.12
CA GLY A 363 23.74 22.26 -7.07
C GLY A 363 24.58 20.98 -7.23
N ASN A 364 24.25 19.89 -6.55
CA ASN A 364 24.99 18.62 -6.62
C ASN A 364 24.15 17.49 -7.23
N ARG A 365 24.39 17.16 -8.50
CA ARG A 365 23.72 16.07 -9.22
C ARG A 365 23.94 14.72 -8.53
N SER A 366 25.16 14.48 -8.05
CA SER A 366 25.55 13.25 -7.37
C SER A 366 24.67 12.86 -6.17
N VAL A 367 24.16 13.84 -5.42
CA VAL A 367 23.25 13.59 -4.29
C VAL A 367 21.88 13.10 -4.78
N GLY A 368 21.38 13.67 -5.87
CA GLY A 368 20.14 13.22 -6.50
C GLY A 368 20.27 11.80 -7.06
N GLU A 369 21.37 11.51 -7.77
CA GLU A 369 21.65 10.16 -8.29
C GLU A 369 21.70 9.09 -7.20
N ASP A 370 22.29 9.39 -6.05
CA ASP A 370 22.34 8.46 -4.92
C ASP A 370 20.95 8.19 -4.32
N ARG A 371 20.14 9.23 -4.16
CA ARG A 371 18.79 9.13 -3.60
C ARG A 371 17.84 8.40 -4.55
N ASP A 372 17.94 8.67 -5.86
CA ASP A 372 17.22 7.93 -6.88
C ASP A 372 17.68 6.47 -6.92
N PHE A 373 18.99 6.19 -6.85
CA PHE A 373 19.49 4.81 -6.83
C PHE A 373 18.92 4.03 -5.64
N ARG A 374 18.91 4.63 -4.45
CA ARG A 374 18.30 4.04 -3.25
C ARG A 374 16.80 3.80 -3.41
N ALA A 375 16.05 4.76 -3.95
CA ALA A 375 14.63 4.58 -4.22
C ALA A 375 14.40 3.42 -5.20
N GLY A 376 15.22 3.33 -6.25
CA GLY A 376 15.23 2.22 -7.18
C GLY A 376 15.49 0.88 -6.49
N GLN A 377 16.43 0.80 -5.54
CA GLN A 377 16.67 -0.41 -4.76
C GLN A 377 15.43 -0.82 -3.95
N CYS A 378 14.76 0.13 -3.30
CA CYS A 378 13.54 -0.17 -2.55
C CYS A 378 12.40 -0.62 -3.49
N MET A 379 12.26 -0.02 -4.67
CA MET A 379 11.27 -0.44 -5.68
C MET A 379 11.55 -1.86 -6.19
N GLY A 380 12.81 -2.13 -6.55
CA GLY A 380 13.25 -3.45 -7.01
C GLY A 380 13.07 -4.54 -5.95
N ALA A 381 13.31 -4.20 -4.68
CA ALA A 381 13.06 -5.11 -3.57
C ALA A 381 11.59 -5.54 -3.49
N CYS A 382 10.65 -4.60 -3.64
CA CYS A 382 9.21 -4.94 -3.66
C CYS A 382 8.85 -5.86 -4.83
N LEU A 383 9.37 -5.59 -6.04
CA LEU A 383 9.14 -6.43 -7.21
C LEU A 383 9.72 -7.84 -7.04
N GLU A 384 10.95 -7.96 -6.54
CA GLU A 384 11.62 -9.24 -6.33
C GLU A 384 10.98 -10.04 -5.20
N TYR A 385 10.51 -9.38 -4.12
CA TYR A 385 9.77 -10.06 -3.07
C TYR A 385 8.42 -10.58 -3.60
N ALA A 386 7.68 -9.77 -4.36
CA ALA A 386 6.44 -10.22 -5.01
C ALA A 386 6.68 -11.45 -5.91
N ALA A 387 7.77 -11.44 -6.68
CA ALA A 387 8.16 -12.58 -7.51
C ALA A 387 8.45 -13.84 -6.70
N ARG A 388 9.19 -13.71 -5.59
CA ARG A 388 9.50 -14.84 -4.68
C ARG A 388 8.26 -15.40 -3.99
N ARG A 389 7.25 -14.56 -3.74
CA ARG A 389 5.96 -14.96 -3.17
C ARG A 389 4.96 -15.44 -4.22
N GLY A 390 5.29 -15.35 -5.51
CA GLY A 390 4.38 -15.67 -6.61
C GLY A 390 3.12 -14.78 -6.62
N GLN A 391 3.24 -13.54 -6.14
CA GLN A 391 2.13 -12.58 -6.05
C GLN A 391 2.28 -11.49 -7.11
N PRO A 392 1.20 -11.02 -7.74
CA PRO A 392 1.27 -9.81 -8.55
C PRO A 392 1.55 -8.59 -7.65
N LEU A 393 1.97 -7.48 -8.24
CA LEU A 393 2.18 -6.23 -7.52
C LEU A 393 1.95 -5.04 -8.45
N MET A 394 1.19 -4.05 -8.00
CA MET A 394 1.19 -2.71 -8.59
C MET A 394 1.98 -1.78 -7.68
N LEU A 395 3.03 -1.18 -8.22
CA LEU A 395 3.92 -0.24 -7.54
C LEU A 395 3.76 1.13 -8.17
N TYR A 396 3.27 2.11 -7.43
CA TYR A 396 3.08 3.49 -7.90
C TYR A 396 4.16 4.41 -7.33
N VAL A 397 4.75 5.28 -8.15
CA VAL A 397 5.82 6.20 -7.74
C VAL A 397 5.42 7.63 -8.11
N PHE A 398 5.45 8.51 -7.12
CA PHE A 398 5.13 9.92 -7.29
C PHE A 398 6.00 10.80 -6.39
N SER A 399 5.97 12.10 -6.69
CA SER A 399 6.73 13.12 -5.98
C SER A 399 5.84 14.36 -5.82
N ASP A 400 5.95 15.08 -4.70
CA ASP A 400 5.20 16.33 -4.45
C ASP A 400 5.88 17.57 -5.04
N GLY A 401 6.61 17.37 -6.14
CA GLY A 401 7.31 18.40 -6.89
C GLY A 401 8.02 17.81 -8.10
N SER A 402 8.71 18.66 -8.83
CA SER A 402 9.62 18.28 -9.90
C SER A 402 10.63 19.38 -10.12
N LEU A 403 11.67 19.10 -10.89
CA LEU A 403 12.84 19.93 -10.99
C LEU A 403 13.24 20.17 -12.44
N SER A 404 14.13 21.14 -12.63
CA SER A 404 14.75 21.42 -13.92
C SER A 404 16.23 21.75 -13.79
N SER A 405 16.95 21.48 -14.87
CA SER A 405 18.37 21.83 -15.03
C SER A 405 18.52 23.04 -15.93
N ASN A 406 19.55 23.84 -15.68
CA ASN A 406 20.00 24.92 -16.56
C ASN A 406 21.05 24.47 -17.60
N GLY A 407 21.37 23.17 -17.66
CA GLY A 407 22.35 22.60 -18.58
C GLY A 407 23.79 22.53 -18.03
N SER A 408 24.07 23.07 -16.85
CA SER A 408 25.36 22.87 -16.18
C SER A 408 25.54 21.41 -15.79
N THR A 409 26.67 20.77 -16.11
CA THR A 409 26.91 19.34 -15.88
C THR A 409 27.77 19.07 -14.64
N ASP A 410 27.46 18.01 -13.90
CA ASP A 410 28.34 17.45 -12.87
C ASP A 410 29.17 16.30 -13.46
N ASN A 411 30.41 16.63 -13.84
CA ASN A 411 31.35 15.69 -14.46
C ASN A 411 32.08 14.78 -13.45
N SER A 412 31.72 14.83 -12.18
CA SER A 412 32.23 13.84 -11.22
C SER A 412 31.70 12.44 -11.57
N VAL A 413 32.41 11.39 -11.13
CA VAL A 413 31.97 10.00 -11.33
C VAL A 413 30.56 9.76 -10.75
N ALA A 414 30.24 10.41 -9.64
CA ALA A 414 28.92 10.31 -9.00
C ALA A 414 27.85 11.17 -9.69
N GLY A 415 28.22 12.28 -10.31
CA GLY A 415 27.34 13.13 -11.11
C GLY A 415 27.05 12.59 -12.51
N ARG A 416 27.88 11.66 -12.99
CA ARG A 416 27.71 10.90 -14.25
C ARG A 416 27.65 11.77 -15.51
N GLY A 417 28.22 12.97 -15.46
CA GLY A 417 28.20 13.92 -16.58
C GLY A 417 26.83 14.55 -16.83
N LYS A 418 25.85 14.35 -15.93
CA LYS A 418 24.48 14.81 -16.13
C LYS A 418 24.26 16.24 -15.67
N GLY A 419 23.17 16.84 -16.15
CA GLY A 419 22.74 18.17 -15.77
C GLY A 419 22.40 18.26 -14.29
N VAL A 420 22.96 19.28 -13.64
CA VAL A 420 22.69 19.69 -12.26
C VAL A 420 21.30 20.27 -12.15
N TRP A 421 20.63 19.98 -11.05
CA TRP A 421 19.31 20.51 -10.73
C TRP A 421 19.42 21.90 -10.13
N THR A 422 18.73 22.87 -10.73
CA THR A 422 18.89 24.30 -10.41
C THR A 422 17.63 24.97 -9.89
N GLY A 423 16.49 24.29 -9.93
CA GLY A 423 15.26 24.80 -9.32
C GLY A 423 14.04 23.95 -9.66
N ASP A 424 12.98 24.18 -8.92
CA ASP A 424 11.73 23.46 -9.02
C ASP A 424 10.94 23.89 -10.26
N ASN A 425 10.23 22.94 -10.87
CA ASN A 425 9.52 23.17 -12.11
C ASN A 425 8.36 22.21 -12.32
N GLY A 426 7.18 22.50 -11.77
CA GLY A 426 5.98 21.66 -11.89
C GLY A 426 5.52 21.34 -13.32
N SER A 427 6.11 21.97 -14.35
CA SER A 427 5.84 21.62 -15.75
C SER A 427 6.61 20.38 -16.24
N THR A 428 7.64 19.91 -15.52
CA THR A 428 8.41 18.69 -15.87
C THR A 428 7.95 17.46 -15.09
N ALA A 429 6.95 17.61 -14.22
CA ALA A 429 6.45 16.55 -13.37
C ALA A 429 5.87 15.37 -14.14
N ALA A 430 6.12 14.19 -13.62
CA ALA A 430 5.51 12.94 -14.04
C ALA A 430 5.40 12.00 -12.85
N ALA A 431 4.43 11.11 -12.89
CA ALA A 431 4.36 9.95 -12.02
C ALA A 431 4.40 8.69 -12.88
N PHE A 432 4.80 7.55 -12.31
CA PHE A 432 4.77 6.30 -13.05
C PHE A 432 4.36 5.15 -12.13
N PHE A 433 3.95 4.05 -12.74
CA PHE A 433 3.74 2.81 -12.00
C PHE A 433 4.34 1.64 -12.75
N LEU A 434 4.77 0.65 -11.99
CA LEU A 434 5.23 -0.66 -12.47
C LEU A 434 4.23 -1.71 -12.01
N VAL A 435 3.99 -2.70 -12.86
CA VAL A 435 3.15 -3.85 -12.59
C VAL A 435 3.98 -5.10 -12.81
N TYR A 436 4.11 -5.91 -11.77
CA TYR A 436 4.66 -7.26 -11.85
C TYR A 436 3.52 -8.27 -11.89
N SER A 437 3.64 -9.29 -12.74
CA SER A 437 2.73 -10.44 -12.74
C SER A 437 3.51 -11.75 -12.78
N PRO A 438 3.19 -12.72 -11.90
CA PRO A 438 3.81 -14.04 -11.94
C PRO A 438 3.45 -14.82 -13.21
N ASN A 439 2.35 -14.45 -13.88
CA ASN A 439 1.82 -15.14 -15.06
C ASN A 439 2.43 -14.66 -16.39
N GLY A 440 3.41 -13.75 -16.33
CA GLY A 440 4.07 -13.15 -17.50
C GLY A 440 3.90 -11.64 -17.55
N ARG A 441 4.65 -10.99 -18.46
CA ARG A 441 4.66 -9.52 -18.58
C ARG A 441 3.24 -8.97 -18.81
N PRO A 442 2.77 -8.00 -18.00
CA PRO A 442 1.50 -7.32 -18.24
C PRO A 442 1.43 -6.73 -19.65
N ALA A 443 0.36 -7.05 -20.37
CA ALA A 443 0.13 -6.59 -21.73
C ALA A 443 -0.55 -5.21 -21.71
N LEU A 444 0.02 -4.26 -22.44
CA LEU A 444 -0.61 -2.97 -22.67
C LEU A 444 -1.95 -3.15 -23.39
N ARG A 445 -2.87 -2.22 -23.14
CA ARG A 445 -4.03 -2.07 -24.02
C ARG A 445 -3.57 -1.67 -25.41
N ALA A 446 -4.32 -2.12 -26.42
CA ALA A 446 -4.12 -1.72 -27.79
C ALA A 446 -5.39 -1.00 -28.26
N THR A 447 -5.26 0.25 -28.70
CA THR A 447 -6.31 0.98 -29.41
C THR A 447 -5.86 1.28 -30.84
N ASN A 448 -6.70 1.94 -31.63
CA ASN A 448 -6.35 2.34 -33.01
C ASN A 448 -5.09 3.23 -33.09
N GLY A 449 -4.65 3.84 -31.97
CA GLY A 449 -3.40 4.60 -31.84
C GLY A 449 -2.17 3.75 -31.47
N GLY A 450 -2.29 2.42 -31.46
CA GLY A 450 -1.24 1.50 -31.01
C GLY A 450 -1.26 1.27 -29.50
N SER A 451 -0.28 0.50 -28.99
CA SER A 451 -0.13 0.23 -27.56
C SER A 451 0.78 1.23 -26.85
N ALA A 452 1.62 1.98 -27.59
CA ALA A 452 2.57 2.93 -27.03
C ALA A 452 1.88 4.11 -26.29
N VAL A 453 0.69 4.50 -26.75
CA VAL A 453 -0.14 5.54 -26.11
C VAL A 453 -0.74 5.11 -24.76
N HIS A 454 -0.68 3.81 -24.44
CA HIS A 454 -1.10 3.26 -23.15
C HIS A 454 0.08 3.06 -22.19
N GLN A 455 1.31 3.03 -22.72
CA GLN A 455 2.53 3.07 -21.92
C GLN A 455 2.81 4.49 -21.39
N GLN A 456 2.34 5.52 -22.09
CA GLN A 456 2.39 6.91 -21.65
C GLN A 456 1.02 7.57 -21.77
N ILE A 457 0.38 7.88 -20.64
CA ILE A 457 -0.96 8.50 -20.63
C ILE A 457 -0.82 10.01 -20.50
N GLY A 458 -1.08 10.74 -21.59
CA GLY A 458 -0.75 12.16 -21.72
C GLY A 458 0.61 12.36 -22.40
N TYR A 459 1.07 13.60 -22.54
CA TYR A 459 2.35 13.88 -23.22
C TYR A 459 2.97 15.22 -22.84
N MET A 460 4.26 15.35 -23.14
CA MET A 460 5.00 16.62 -23.08
C MET A 460 5.13 17.26 -24.46
N ASP A 461 5.34 18.59 -24.50
CA ASP A 461 5.82 19.25 -25.70
C ASP A 461 7.32 18.98 -25.95
N SER A 462 7.84 19.46 -27.08
CA SER A 462 9.25 19.28 -27.42
C SER A 462 10.23 19.93 -26.44
N SER A 463 9.78 20.84 -25.57
CA SER A 463 10.58 21.54 -24.56
C SER A 463 10.52 20.89 -23.17
N ALA A 464 9.96 19.67 -23.08
CA ALA A 464 9.76 18.95 -21.82
C ALA A 464 8.82 19.69 -20.86
N SER A 465 7.74 20.27 -21.37
CA SER A 465 6.63 20.79 -20.56
C SER A 465 5.38 19.94 -20.77
N VAL A 466 4.74 19.52 -19.69
CA VAL A 466 3.46 18.78 -19.71
C VAL A 466 2.41 19.59 -20.45
N ILE A 467 1.79 18.98 -21.46
CA ILE A 467 0.65 19.56 -22.16
C ILE A 467 -0.60 19.36 -21.31
N THR A 468 -1.14 20.44 -20.75
CA THR A 468 -2.24 20.41 -19.78
C THR A 468 -3.57 19.90 -20.32
N SER A 469 -3.73 19.85 -21.65
CA SER A 469 -4.89 19.28 -22.33
C SER A 469 -4.69 17.83 -22.78
N SER A 470 -3.53 17.22 -22.48
CA SER A 470 -3.18 15.88 -22.96
C SER A 470 -3.94 14.75 -22.25
N SER A 471 -4.32 14.96 -20.99
CA SER A 471 -5.14 14.05 -20.20
C SER A 471 -5.80 14.80 -19.03
N PRO A 472 -6.86 14.26 -18.40
CA PRO A 472 -7.46 14.85 -17.20
C PRO A 472 -6.45 14.98 -16.04
N ALA A 473 -5.52 14.03 -15.93
CA ALA A 473 -4.46 14.06 -14.92
C ALA A 473 -3.42 15.17 -15.15
N ALA A 474 -3.27 15.66 -16.38
CA ALA A 474 -2.17 16.55 -16.77
C ALA A 474 -2.15 17.89 -16.00
N ASN A 475 -3.31 18.37 -15.55
CA ASN A 475 -3.46 19.65 -14.86
C ASN A 475 -4.12 19.57 -13.46
N ASN A 476 -4.50 18.38 -13.01
CA ASN A 476 -5.21 18.18 -11.76
C ASN A 476 -4.74 16.91 -11.06
N VAL A 477 -4.04 17.08 -9.93
CA VAL A 477 -3.48 15.99 -9.14
C VAL A 477 -4.55 15.04 -8.59
N ASN A 478 -5.77 15.52 -8.29
CA ASN A 478 -6.85 14.63 -7.86
C ASN A 478 -7.24 13.66 -8.99
N LEU A 479 -7.25 14.14 -10.23
CA LEU A 479 -7.56 13.31 -11.41
C LEU A 479 -6.43 12.35 -11.75
N LEU A 480 -5.18 12.69 -11.39
CA LEU A 480 -4.08 11.72 -11.41
C LEU A 480 -4.34 10.56 -10.46
N VAL A 481 -4.78 10.82 -9.22
CA VAL A 481 -5.13 9.75 -8.28
C VAL A 481 -6.30 8.91 -8.78
N GLU A 482 -7.36 9.54 -9.29
CA GLU A 482 -8.48 8.84 -9.93
C GLU A 482 -7.99 7.91 -11.06
N MET A 483 -7.07 8.39 -11.88
CA MET A 483 -6.49 7.61 -12.98
C MET A 483 -5.67 6.41 -12.48
N ILE A 484 -4.93 6.55 -11.37
CA ILE A 484 -4.23 5.42 -10.75
C ILE A 484 -5.20 4.38 -10.20
N VAL A 485 -6.28 4.82 -9.55
CA VAL A 485 -7.33 3.91 -9.05
C VAL A 485 -8.06 3.20 -10.20
N LEU A 486 -8.32 3.91 -11.31
CA LEU A 486 -8.85 3.31 -12.53
C LEU A 486 -7.94 2.21 -13.07
N ASN A 487 -6.64 2.48 -13.17
CA ASN A 487 -5.65 1.50 -13.63
C ASN A 487 -5.56 0.31 -12.68
N TYR A 488 -5.69 0.53 -11.38
CA TYR A 488 -5.77 -0.56 -10.39
C TYR A 488 -7.00 -1.45 -10.60
N LEU A 489 -8.19 -0.88 -10.81
CA LEU A 489 -9.39 -1.66 -11.14
C LEU A 489 -9.24 -2.42 -12.45
N ALA A 490 -8.61 -1.83 -13.45
CA ALA A 490 -8.39 -2.46 -14.75
C ALA A 490 -7.51 -3.72 -14.68
N LEU A 491 -6.54 -3.77 -13.76
CA LEU A 491 -5.76 -4.99 -13.51
C LEU A 491 -6.65 -6.19 -13.13
N HIS A 492 -7.84 -5.93 -12.60
CA HIS A 492 -8.82 -6.94 -12.19
C HIS A 492 -10.00 -7.08 -13.18
N GLY A 493 -10.01 -6.33 -14.29
CA GLY A 493 -11.16 -6.28 -15.21
C GLY A 493 -12.38 -5.54 -14.63
N GLU A 494 -12.18 -4.71 -13.60
CA GLU A 494 -13.26 -4.04 -12.85
C GLU A 494 -13.39 -2.55 -13.18
N GLN A 495 -12.74 -2.06 -14.24
CA GLN A 495 -12.80 -0.65 -14.63
C GLN A 495 -14.22 -0.15 -14.89
N GLY A 496 -15.15 -1.05 -15.28
CA GLY A 496 -16.57 -0.73 -15.44
C GLY A 496 -17.27 -0.31 -14.13
N ASN A 497 -16.72 -0.66 -12.97
CA ASN A 497 -17.26 -0.29 -11.66
C ASN A 497 -16.78 1.10 -11.19
N PHE A 498 -15.84 1.72 -11.91
CA PHE A 498 -15.19 2.95 -11.47
C PHE A 498 -16.20 4.08 -11.21
N ALA A 499 -17.13 4.32 -12.13
CA ALA A 499 -18.16 5.36 -11.97
C ALA A 499 -19.13 5.06 -10.82
N SER A 500 -19.37 3.79 -10.47
CA SER A 500 -20.20 3.43 -9.32
C SER A 500 -19.48 3.64 -7.99
N LEU A 501 -18.18 3.34 -7.93
CA LEU A 501 -17.35 3.54 -6.74
C LEU A 501 -17.00 5.02 -6.53
N PHE A 502 -16.85 5.79 -7.62
CA PHE A 502 -16.49 7.19 -7.64
C PHE A 502 -17.48 7.99 -8.50
N PRO A 503 -18.72 8.21 -8.02
CA PRO A 503 -19.78 8.84 -8.83
C PRO A 503 -19.49 10.29 -9.22
N ASN A 504 -18.62 10.98 -8.48
CA ASN A 504 -18.19 12.35 -8.74
C ASN A 504 -16.79 12.43 -9.37
N ASN A 505 -16.33 11.36 -10.03
CA ASN A 505 -15.03 11.36 -10.70
C ASN A 505 -14.98 12.38 -11.85
N GLY A 506 -13.79 12.89 -12.15
CA GLY A 506 -13.54 13.87 -13.21
C GLY A 506 -12.87 13.29 -14.46
N LEU A 507 -12.75 11.96 -14.59
CA LEU A 507 -12.13 11.30 -15.75
C LEU A 507 -13.05 11.26 -16.99
N GLY A 508 -14.34 11.52 -16.82
CA GLY A 508 -15.32 11.46 -17.91
C GLY A 508 -15.74 10.02 -18.23
N SER A 509 -16.31 9.82 -19.43
CA SER A 509 -16.92 8.54 -19.81
C SER A 509 -15.98 7.60 -20.58
N ASP A 510 -14.93 8.13 -21.22
CA ASP A 510 -13.98 7.35 -22.03
C ASP A 510 -12.79 6.84 -21.19
N LEU A 511 -13.10 5.99 -20.21
CA LEU A 511 -12.11 5.48 -19.24
C LEU A 511 -11.05 4.57 -19.87
N ASP A 512 -11.39 3.90 -20.98
CA ASP A 512 -10.50 2.98 -21.68
C ASP A 512 -9.28 3.70 -22.27
N THR A 513 -9.42 4.97 -22.66
CA THR A 513 -8.31 5.83 -23.12
C THR A 513 -7.27 6.11 -22.02
N TYR A 514 -7.64 5.94 -20.73
CA TYR A 514 -6.75 6.20 -19.59
C TYR A 514 -6.30 4.93 -18.87
N THR A 515 -6.45 3.77 -19.51
CA THR A 515 -6.12 2.47 -18.92
C THR A 515 -4.90 1.87 -19.62
N ALA A 516 -3.79 1.71 -18.91
CA ALA A 516 -2.53 1.24 -19.46
C ALA A 516 -2.55 -0.25 -19.85
N PHE A 517 -3.08 -1.11 -18.98
CA PHE A 517 -2.94 -2.56 -19.09
C PHE A 517 -4.28 -3.28 -19.26
N ASN A 518 -4.23 -4.44 -19.93
CA ASN A 518 -5.28 -5.45 -19.80
C ASN A 518 -5.26 -6.05 -18.38
N SER A 519 -6.33 -6.75 -18.01
CA SER A 519 -6.37 -7.48 -16.73
C SER A 519 -5.29 -8.54 -16.66
N ILE A 520 -4.75 -8.75 -15.44
CA ILE A 520 -3.69 -9.71 -15.14
C ILE A 520 -4.13 -10.82 -14.18
N ILE A 521 -5.39 -10.77 -13.71
CA ILE A 521 -6.01 -11.71 -12.76
C ILE A 521 -6.99 -12.62 -13.49
#